data_AF-A0A4R6YIM9-F1
#
_entry.id   AF-A0A4R6YIM9-F1
#
_cell.length_a   1.000
_cell.length_b   1.000
_cell.length_c   1.000
_cell.angle_alpha   90.00
_cell.angle_beta   90.00
_cell.angle_gamma   90.00
#
_symmetry.space_group_name_H-M   'P 1'
#
loop_
_entity.id
_entity.type
_entity.pdbx_description
1 polymer ?
#
loop_
_entity_poly.entity_id
_entity_poly.type
_entity_poly.pdbx_seq_one_letter_code
_entity_poly.pdbx_strand_id
1 'polypeptide(L)'
;MHPRFAPLLALLFMLAGAFPALAQGGPIDWHAAIVGDAKAMEQPNACPGCCSSHGGISSTCSSSGRILCRDGTVSPTCSCSSCGVSQTPTCTGGRYWNGTACVCPTGQSFVNGQCRVPTPTCSGGQVWNGAACACPVGQTLVNGQCQTPASTCTGGQVWNGTVCSCPAGQTLVNGQCRTTTPTCTGGQTWNGTACACPTGQVLTNGQCTVANAFAIGPGISGNWFNPNEGGHGFQFEVIGTPPSLMTVFWFTFDNAGNTVWISGAGSFQGNRFVVDAARRLGGRFPPNFNSAATTVLPWGRLSFTFQDCAHARVEWSSSDPNFTANGAMNLEQLTRVSGTSCP
;
A
#
# COMPACT_ATOMS: atom_id res chain seq x y z
N MET A 1 -22.27 -34.36 18.19
CA MET A 1 -21.50 -34.67 19.42
C MET A 1 -20.42 -33.62 19.58
N HIS A 2 -20.30 -33.08 20.80
CA HIS A 2 -19.40 -32.01 21.28
C HIS A 2 -17.89 -32.25 21.00
N PRO A 3 -17.04 -31.21 21.02
CA PRO A 3 -16.44 -30.65 22.26
C PRO A 3 -16.52 -29.09 22.31
N ARG A 4 -16.94 -28.45 23.42
CA ARG A 4 -16.32 -28.21 24.76
C ARG A 4 -15.49 -26.90 24.87
N PHE A 5 -16.16 -25.88 25.46
CA PHE A 5 -15.79 -24.89 26.49
C PHE A 5 -14.35 -24.30 26.65
N ALA A 6 -14.35 -22.97 26.84
CA ALA A 6 -13.33 -21.90 27.06
C ALA A 6 -12.56 -21.96 28.43
N PRO A 7 -11.87 -20.92 29.01
CA PRO A 7 -11.68 -19.46 28.69
C PRO A 7 -10.31 -18.78 29.09
N LEU A 8 -10.29 -17.41 29.10
CA LEU A 8 -9.32 -16.40 29.65
C LEU A 8 -8.13 -15.93 28.78
N LEU A 9 -7.69 -14.66 28.72
CA LEU A 9 -8.08 -13.30 29.18
C LEU A 9 -6.97 -12.36 28.59
N ALA A 10 -7.18 -11.58 27.52
CA ALA A 10 -7.51 -10.14 27.43
C ALA A 10 -6.39 -9.10 27.73
N LEU A 11 -5.99 -8.31 26.69
CA LEU A 11 -5.77 -6.82 26.68
C LEU A 11 -5.43 -6.36 25.22
N LEU A 12 -6.34 -5.71 24.47
CA LEU A 12 -6.53 -4.26 24.18
C LEU A 12 -5.34 -3.55 23.46
N PHE A 13 -5.44 -3.07 22.21
CA PHE A 13 -6.03 -1.81 21.67
C PHE A 13 -6.06 -1.90 20.10
N MET A 14 -6.90 -1.28 19.26
CA MET A 14 -8.06 -0.36 19.33
C MET A 14 -8.80 -0.47 17.96
N LEU A 15 -10.14 -0.42 17.95
CA LEU A 15 -11.01 -0.61 16.76
C LEU A 15 -11.95 0.60 16.57
N ALA A 16 -12.37 0.82 15.32
CA ALA A 16 -13.45 1.72 14.91
C ALA A 16 -14.84 1.10 15.15
N GLY A 17 -15.85 1.96 15.40
CA GLY A 17 -17.24 1.74 14.98
C GLY A 17 -18.25 1.22 16.00
N ALA A 18 -19.23 2.08 16.31
CA ALA A 18 -20.62 1.83 16.72
C ALA A 18 -20.93 1.29 18.13
N PHE A 19 -21.88 1.99 18.81
CA PHE A 19 -23.01 1.57 19.70
C PHE A 19 -23.37 2.75 20.67
N PRO A 20 -24.50 2.72 21.42
CA PRO A 20 -25.87 3.03 21.00
C PRO A 20 -26.60 4.03 21.93
N ALA A 21 -27.90 4.18 21.69
CA ALA A 21 -28.88 4.97 22.43
C ALA A 21 -29.10 4.53 23.89
N LEU A 22 -29.49 5.50 24.74
CA LEU A 22 -30.43 5.34 25.85
C LEU A 22 -31.13 6.69 26.09
N ALA A 23 -32.46 6.65 26.19
CA ALA A 23 -33.37 7.78 26.39
C ALA A 23 -33.82 7.89 27.86
N GLN A 24 -34.14 9.13 28.29
CA GLN A 24 -35.12 9.56 29.32
C GLN A 24 -34.81 11.06 29.58
N GLY A 25 -35.69 12.06 29.63
CA GLY A 25 -37.13 12.23 29.48
C GLY A 25 -37.45 13.69 29.88
N GLY A 26 -38.35 14.39 29.18
CA GLY A 26 -38.79 15.75 29.52
C GLY A 26 -39.48 16.45 28.33
N PRO A 27 -40.68 17.03 28.48
CA PRO A 27 -41.62 17.23 27.36
C PRO A 27 -41.43 18.54 26.60
N ILE A 28 -41.66 18.47 25.29
CA ILE A 28 -41.95 19.60 24.40
C ILE A 28 -43.25 19.23 23.66
N ASP A 29 -44.24 20.11 23.70
CA ASP A 29 -45.43 20.06 22.85
C ASP A 29 -45.52 21.40 22.12
N TRP A 30 -45.69 21.35 20.78
CA TRP A 30 -46.34 22.30 19.86
C TRP A 30 -46.06 21.86 18.41
N HIS A 31 -47.02 21.17 17.78
CA HIS A 31 -47.23 21.12 16.31
C HIS A 31 -48.73 21.39 16.11
N ALA A 32 -49.13 22.49 15.45
CA ALA A 32 -49.24 22.64 14.00
C ALA A 32 -50.29 21.71 13.36
N ALA A 33 -51.42 22.28 12.92
CA ALA A 33 -52.00 22.14 11.56
C ALA A 33 -53.43 22.73 11.49
N ILE A 34 -53.93 22.89 10.24
CA ILE A 34 -55.28 23.30 9.76
C ILE A 34 -55.39 24.85 9.61
N VAL A 35 -55.67 25.49 8.46
CA VAL A 35 -56.58 25.24 7.32
C VAL A 35 -56.03 25.91 6.04
N GLY A 36 -56.39 25.38 4.85
CA GLY A 36 -56.10 25.95 3.53
C GLY A 36 -57.14 26.94 2.98
N ASP A 37 -56.74 27.57 1.86
CA ASP A 37 -57.51 28.30 0.84
C ASP A 37 -58.42 29.49 1.19
N ALA A 38 -58.20 30.52 0.35
CA ALA A 38 -59.10 31.61 -0.04
C ALA A 38 -59.34 32.79 0.91
N LYS A 39 -58.82 33.94 0.45
CA LYS A 39 -59.30 35.31 0.63
C LYS A 39 -59.33 35.88 2.06
N ALA A 40 -58.28 36.63 2.40
CA ALA A 40 -58.38 38.08 2.54
C ALA A 40 -56.98 38.67 2.72
N MET A 41 -56.68 39.69 1.91
CA MET A 41 -55.60 40.63 2.15
C MET A 41 -55.83 41.29 3.52
N GLU A 42 -54.92 41.11 4.47
CA GLU A 42 -54.82 42.03 5.59
C GLU A 42 -53.70 43.02 5.32
N GLN A 43 -54.12 44.25 5.06
CA GLN A 43 -53.30 45.40 4.69
C GLN A 43 -52.36 45.80 5.84
N PRO A 44 -51.04 45.94 5.62
CA PRO A 44 -50.25 46.90 6.35
C PRO A 44 -50.33 48.20 5.57
N ASN A 45 -51.35 49.01 5.87
CA ASN A 45 -51.40 50.47 5.77
C ASN A 45 -52.86 50.87 5.97
N ALA A 46 -53.27 50.88 7.23
CA ALA A 46 -54.57 51.36 7.67
C ALA A 46 -54.69 52.85 7.32
N CYS A 47 -55.18 53.14 6.11
CA CYS A 47 -55.65 54.47 5.71
C CYS A 47 -57.11 54.35 5.24
N PRO A 48 -58.05 54.14 6.18
CA PRO A 48 -59.44 53.91 5.85
C PRO A 48 -60.02 55.12 5.11
N GLY A 49 -60.73 54.87 4.01
CA GLY A 49 -61.39 55.91 3.21
C GLY A 49 -60.57 56.46 2.03
N CYS A 50 -59.25 56.26 2.01
CA CYS A 50 -58.39 56.72 0.91
C CYS A 50 -58.52 55.82 -0.34
N CYS A 51 -58.76 56.43 -1.51
CA CYS A 51 -58.86 55.74 -2.81
C CYS A 51 -59.93 54.64 -2.89
N SER A 52 -60.95 54.69 -2.02
CA SER A 52 -61.99 53.66 -1.90
C SER A 52 -62.74 53.43 -3.21
N SER A 53 -63.01 54.51 -3.96
CA SER A 53 -63.67 54.45 -5.28
C SER A 53 -62.71 54.18 -6.44
N HIS A 54 -61.40 54.09 -6.17
CA HIS A 54 -60.32 54.05 -7.16
C HIS A 54 -59.46 52.77 -7.03
N GLY A 55 -60.03 51.69 -6.46
CA GLY A 55 -59.36 50.40 -6.31
C GLY A 55 -58.37 50.30 -5.15
N GLY A 56 -58.40 51.26 -4.21
CA GLY A 56 -57.52 51.31 -3.03
C GLY A 56 -56.22 52.07 -3.26
N ILE A 57 -55.41 52.17 -2.20
CA ILE A 57 -54.13 52.90 -2.22
C ILE A 57 -53.05 52.11 -3.00
N SER A 58 -52.15 52.85 -3.65
CA SER A 58 -50.86 52.35 -4.17
C SER A 58 -49.79 52.37 -3.07
N SER A 59 -48.71 51.62 -3.26
CA SER A 59 -47.49 51.67 -2.43
C SER A 59 -46.52 52.79 -2.85
N THR A 60 -46.99 53.76 -3.65
CA THR A 60 -46.20 54.87 -4.21
C THR A 60 -46.87 56.22 -4.00
N CYS A 61 -46.06 57.29 -4.06
CA CYS A 61 -46.47 58.67 -3.81
C CYS A 61 -46.38 59.55 -5.05
N SER A 62 -47.26 60.54 -5.16
CA SER A 62 -47.04 61.66 -6.09
C SER A 62 -45.84 62.49 -5.63
N SER A 63 -45.27 63.28 -6.54
CA SER A 63 -44.21 64.25 -6.22
C SER A 63 -44.64 65.31 -5.20
N SER A 64 -45.95 65.51 -5.02
CA SER A 64 -46.54 66.39 -4.00
C SER A 64 -46.78 65.72 -2.64
N GLY A 65 -46.33 64.48 -2.44
CA GLY A 65 -46.44 63.74 -1.18
C GLY A 65 -47.85 63.20 -0.88
N ARG A 66 -48.73 63.16 -1.87
CA ARG A 66 -50.09 62.59 -1.79
C ARG A 66 -50.08 61.13 -2.23
N ILE A 67 -51.03 60.34 -1.71
CA ILE A 67 -51.19 58.93 -2.09
C ILE A 67 -51.69 58.82 -3.53
N LEU A 68 -51.06 57.95 -4.32
CA LEU A 68 -51.61 57.52 -5.60
C LEU A 68 -52.63 56.40 -5.37
N CYS A 69 -53.76 56.47 -6.06
CA CYS A 69 -54.74 55.41 -6.14
C CYS A 69 -54.31 54.37 -7.18
N ARG A 70 -54.88 53.17 -7.10
CA ARG A 70 -54.47 52.03 -7.96
C ARG A 70 -54.82 52.25 -9.44
N ASP A 71 -55.75 53.14 -9.75
CA ASP A 71 -56.07 53.59 -11.11
C ASP A 71 -55.17 54.73 -11.63
N GLY A 72 -54.20 55.19 -10.82
CA GLY A 72 -53.25 56.24 -11.18
C GLY A 72 -53.68 57.66 -10.80
N THR A 73 -54.89 57.86 -10.28
CA THR A 73 -55.32 59.17 -9.76
C THR A 73 -54.64 59.52 -8.43
N VAL A 74 -54.56 60.80 -8.08
CA VAL A 74 -53.96 61.26 -6.82
C VAL A 74 -55.06 61.53 -5.81
N SER A 75 -54.97 60.95 -4.61
CA SER A 75 -55.88 61.28 -3.51
C SER A 75 -55.68 62.73 -3.08
N PRO A 76 -56.71 63.60 -3.15
CA PRO A 76 -56.58 64.98 -2.75
C PRO A 76 -56.47 65.14 -1.22
N THR A 77 -56.98 64.16 -0.47
CA THR A 77 -57.16 64.23 0.99
C THR A 77 -56.12 63.44 1.77
N CYS A 78 -55.51 62.40 1.18
CA CYS A 78 -54.60 61.51 1.89
C CYS A 78 -53.13 61.76 1.53
N SER A 79 -52.27 61.89 2.56
CA SER A 79 -50.82 62.04 2.39
C SER A 79 -50.09 60.71 2.55
N CYS A 80 -48.90 60.59 1.97
CA CYS A 80 -48.11 59.36 2.08
C CYS A 80 -47.64 59.06 3.51
N SER A 81 -47.26 60.12 4.24
CA SER A 81 -46.88 60.03 5.65
C SER A 81 -48.04 59.55 6.52
N SER A 82 -49.28 60.01 6.26
CA SER A 82 -50.46 59.54 7.02
C SER A 82 -50.83 58.08 6.75
N CYS A 83 -50.41 57.53 5.60
CA CYS A 83 -50.77 56.16 5.20
C CYS A 83 -49.59 55.18 5.27
N GLY A 84 -48.47 55.54 5.93
CA GLY A 84 -47.33 54.64 6.10
C GLY A 84 -46.61 54.25 4.81
N VAL A 85 -46.80 55.01 3.72
CA VAL A 85 -46.14 54.77 2.43
C VAL A 85 -44.87 55.62 2.37
N SER A 86 -43.70 54.96 2.31
CA SER A 86 -42.41 55.64 2.23
C SER A 86 -42.22 56.31 0.87
N GLN A 87 -41.74 57.56 0.87
CA GLN A 87 -41.42 58.31 -0.35
C GLN A 87 -40.12 57.84 -1.04
N THR A 88 -39.41 56.87 -0.47
CA THR A 88 -38.14 56.37 -1.02
C THR A 88 -38.39 55.41 -2.18
N PRO A 89 -37.96 55.73 -3.42
CA PRO A 89 -38.09 54.81 -4.54
C PRO A 89 -37.26 53.54 -4.33
N THR A 90 -37.81 52.38 -4.69
CA THR A 90 -37.12 51.08 -4.59
C THR A 90 -36.04 50.96 -5.67
N CYS A 91 -34.77 50.88 -5.27
CA CYS A 91 -33.65 50.69 -6.20
C CYS A 91 -33.45 49.21 -6.57
N THR A 92 -33.41 48.90 -7.86
CA THR A 92 -33.16 47.55 -8.40
C THR A 92 -31.74 47.39 -8.95
N GLY A 93 -31.26 46.15 -9.06
CA GLY A 93 -29.96 45.85 -9.66
C GLY A 93 -28.76 46.12 -8.75
N GLY A 94 -28.92 45.99 -7.43
CA GLY A 94 -27.84 46.16 -6.45
C GLY A 94 -27.51 47.62 -6.12
N ARG A 95 -28.30 48.58 -6.60
CA ARG A 95 -28.20 50.00 -6.25
C ARG A 95 -28.88 50.28 -4.92
N TYR A 96 -28.40 51.28 -4.19
CA TYR A 96 -29.05 51.80 -2.99
C TYR A 96 -29.43 53.28 -3.16
N TRP A 97 -30.45 53.73 -2.42
CA TRP A 97 -30.90 55.12 -2.43
C TRP A 97 -30.02 55.95 -1.51
N ASN A 98 -29.36 56.99 -2.03
CA ASN A 98 -28.48 57.86 -1.23
C ASN A 98 -29.16 59.16 -0.76
N GLY A 99 -30.48 59.27 -0.90
CA GLY A 99 -31.24 60.50 -0.61
C GLY A 99 -31.59 61.33 -1.84
N THR A 100 -30.94 61.11 -2.99
CA THR A 100 -31.22 61.85 -4.24
C THR A 100 -31.35 60.95 -5.47
N ALA A 101 -30.62 59.84 -5.54
CA ALA A 101 -30.67 58.91 -6.66
C ALA A 101 -30.37 57.45 -6.23
N CYS A 102 -30.76 56.49 -7.06
CA CYS A 102 -30.31 55.10 -6.94
C CYS A 102 -28.89 54.98 -7.51
N VAL A 103 -27.90 54.76 -6.64
CA VAL A 103 -26.48 54.70 -7.01
C VAL A 103 -25.87 53.33 -6.68
N CYS A 104 -24.80 52.96 -7.38
CA CYS A 104 -24.04 51.75 -7.04
C CYS A 104 -23.16 51.96 -5.80
N PRO A 105 -22.85 50.90 -5.04
CA PRO A 105 -21.82 50.93 -4.01
C PRO A 105 -20.48 51.46 -4.54
N THR A 106 -19.70 52.11 -3.68
CA THR A 106 -18.40 52.69 -4.03
C THR A 106 -17.50 51.66 -4.72
N GLY A 107 -16.92 52.03 -5.86
CA GLY A 107 -16.05 51.15 -6.67
C GLY A 107 -16.80 50.28 -7.69
N GLN A 108 -18.12 50.42 -7.84
CA GLN A 108 -18.92 49.72 -8.84
C GLN A 108 -19.59 50.69 -9.81
N SER A 109 -19.75 50.28 -11.06
CA SER A 109 -20.53 50.98 -12.08
C SER A 109 -21.78 50.18 -12.45
N PHE A 110 -22.86 50.88 -12.81
CA PHE A 110 -24.12 50.23 -13.21
C PHE A 110 -24.03 49.82 -14.69
N VAL A 111 -23.91 48.53 -14.96
CA VAL A 111 -23.74 47.98 -16.32
C VAL A 111 -24.78 46.88 -16.54
N ASN A 112 -25.58 46.99 -17.61
CA ASN A 112 -26.60 46.01 -18.01
C ASN A 112 -27.57 45.61 -16.87
N GLY A 113 -28.06 46.58 -16.12
CA GLY A 113 -29.08 46.34 -15.09
C GLY A 113 -28.55 45.88 -13.72
N GLN A 114 -27.22 45.79 -13.54
CA GLN A 114 -26.61 45.40 -12.26
C GLN A 114 -25.35 46.24 -11.94
N CYS A 115 -25.10 46.52 -10.66
CA CYS A 115 -23.83 47.07 -10.21
C CYS A 115 -22.71 46.02 -10.32
N ARG A 116 -21.63 46.37 -11.01
CA ARG A 116 -20.46 45.50 -11.20
C ARG A 116 -19.18 46.28 -10.92
N VAL A 117 -18.18 45.61 -10.35
CA VAL A 117 -16.82 46.14 -10.31
C VAL A 117 -16.28 46.11 -11.75
N PRO A 118 -15.70 47.19 -12.28
CA PRO A 118 -15.03 47.13 -13.57
C PRO A 118 -13.79 46.25 -13.44
N THR A 119 -13.92 44.96 -13.72
CA THR A 119 -12.78 44.05 -13.82
C THR A 119 -11.99 44.41 -15.07
N PRO A 120 -10.71 44.77 -14.99
CA PRO A 120 -9.87 44.98 -16.16
C PRO A 120 -9.81 43.68 -16.97
N THR A 121 -10.13 43.73 -18.26
CA THR A 121 -9.98 42.60 -19.16
C THR A 121 -8.50 42.35 -19.42
N CYS A 122 -7.93 41.36 -18.74
CA CYS A 122 -6.57 40.91 -18.99
C CYS A 122 -6.51 40.12 -20.31
N SER A 123 -5.52 40.41 -21.14
CA SER A 123 -5.32 39.79 -22.45
C SER A 123 -4.03 38.94 -22.43
N GLY A 124 -3.87 38.06 -23.42
CA GLY A 124 -2.65 37.25 -23.52
C GLY A 124 -2.46 36.22 -22.40
N GLY A 125 -3.53 35.69 -21.81
CA GLY A 125 -3.45 34.65 -20.76
C GLY A 125 -3.12 35.18 -19.36
N GLN A 126 -3.06 36.50 -19.18
CA GLN A 126 -2.89 37.14 -17.87
C GLN A 126 -4.16 37.01 -17.01
N VAL A 127 -3.98 36.95 -15.69
CA VAL A 127 -5.04 36.94 -14.69
C VAL A 127 -4.96 38.18 -13.81
N TRP A 128 -6.11 38.72 -13.41
CA TRP A 128 -6.17 39.86 -12.49
C TRP A 128 -5.89 39.40 -11.07
N ASN A 129 -4.81 39.90 -10.46
CA ASN A 129 -4.40 39.50 -9.11
C ASN A 129 -4.85 40.46 -8.00
N GLY A 130 -5.78 41.37 -8.30
CA GLY A 130 -6.25 42.41 -7.37
C GLY A 130 -5.56 43.77 -7.52
N ALA A 131 -4.39 43.83 -8.18
CA ALA A 131 -3.66 45.08 -8.43
C ALA A 131 -3.27 45.29 -9.90
N ALA A 132 -2.94 44.21 -10.63
CA ALA A 132 -2.55 44.27 -12.04
C ALA A 132 -2.92 42.97 -12.79
N CYS A 133 -2.93 43.03 -14.12
CA CYS A 133 -2.92 41.84 -14.96
C CYS A 133 -1.51 41.22 -14.95
N ALA A 134 -1.39 40.02 -14.41
CA ALA A 134 -0.12 39.30 -14.28
C ALA A 134 -0.24 37.88 -14.83
N CYS A 135 0.88 37.28 -15.25
CA CYS A 135 0.85 35.87 -15.65
C CYS A 135 0.64 34.95 -14.44
N PRO A 136 -0.05 33.81 -14.62
CA PRO A 136 -0.15 32.78 -13.59
C PRO A 136 1.22 32.37 -13.05
N VAL A 137 1.26 31.87 -11.80
CA VAL A 137 2.49 31.40 -11.16
C VAL A 137 3.20 30.38 -12.07
N GLY A 138 4.49 30.60 -12.30
CA GLY A 138 5.31 29.75 -13.18
C GLY A 138 5.31 30.15 -14.66
N GLN A 139 4.64 31.24 -15.04
CA GLN A 139 4.66 31.80 -16.40
C GLN A 139 5.24 33.22 -16.42
N THR A 140 5.86 33.58 -17.55
CA THR A 140 6.41 34.92 -17.81
C THR A 140 5.73 35.53 -19.02
N LEU A 141 5.50 36.84 -19.01
CA LEU A 141 4.91 37.57 -20.13
C LEU A 141 5.98 37.76 -21.22
N VAL A 142 5.83 37.06 -22.35
CA VAL A 142 6.74 37.15 -23.50
C VAL A 142 5.90 37.57 -24.72
N ASN A 143 6.27 38.69 -25.35
CA ASN A 143 5.57 39.25 -26.52
C ASN A 143 4.04 39.39 -26.33
N GLY A 144 3.60 39.77 -25.14
CA GLY A 144 2.17 39.96 -24.83
C GLY A 144 1.36 38.67 -24.63
N GLN A 145 2.01 37.52 -24.49
CA GLN A 145 1.39 36.23 -24.15
C GLN A 145 2.08 35.64 -22.92
N CYS A 146 1.32 35.09 -21.97
CA CYS A 146 1.87 34.33 -20.87
C CYS A 146 2.36 32.97 -21.38
N GLN A 147 3.66 32.74 -21.21
CA GLN A 147 4.32 31.52 -21.64
C GLN A 147 4.99 30.89 -20.42
N THR A 148 4.90 29.56 -20.30
CA THR A 148 5.82 28.84 -19.42
C THR A 148 7.22 29.03 -19.99
N PRO A 149 8.22 29.46 -19.19
CA PRO A 149 9.58 29.60 -19.67
C PRO A 149 9.97 28.30 -20.38
N ALA A 150 10.22 28.39 -21.69
CA ALA A 150 10.75 27.29 -22.45
C ALA A 150 12.23 27.13 -22.05
N SER A 151 12.48 26.65 -20.83
CA SER A 151 13.76 26.04 -20.51
C SER A 151 13.72 24.66 -21.15
N THR A 152 14.15 24.59 -22.41
CA THR A 152 14.43 23.33 -23.10
C THR A 152 15.57 22.64 -22.35
N CYS A 153 15.22 21.86 -21.34
CA CYS A 153 16.18 21.01 -20.65
C CYS A 153 16.74 20.03 -21.69
N THR A 154 18.03 20.13 -21.95
CA THR A 154 18.74 19.32 -22.93
C THR A 154 19.38 18.12 -22.22
N GLY A 155 19.71 17.08 -22.98
CA GLY A 155 20.40 15.92 -22.42
C GLY A 155 19.58 15.11 -21.41
N GLY A 156 18.24 15.07 -21.51
CA GLY A 156 17.40 14.23 -20.65
C GLY A 156 17.15 14.78 -19.24
N GLN A 157 17.53 16.03 -18.98
CA GLN A 157 17.19 16.73 -17.75
C GLN A 157 15.68 17.04 -17.71
N VAL A 158 15.12 17.06 -16.50
CA VAL A 158 13.74 17.45 -16.22
C VAL A 158 13.71 18.76 -15.45
N TRP A 159 12.76 19.62 -15.78
CA TRP A 159 12.55 20.90 -15.10
C TRP A 159 11.79 20.67 -13.79
N ASN A 160 12.38 21.06 -12.66
CA ASN A 160 11.77 20.89 -11.33
C ASN A 160 11.10 22.16 -10.78
N GLY A 161 10.89 23.19 -11.62
CA GLY A 161 10.32 24.47 -11.22
C GLY A 161 11.35 25.57 -10.95
N THR A 162 12.62 25.23 -10.75
CA THR A 162 13.71 26.20 -10.55
C THR A 162 14.97 25.91 -11.37
N VAL A 163 15.28 24.64 -11.66
CA VAL A 163 16.46 24.23 -12.43
C VAL A 163 16.20 22.98 -13.27
N CYS A 164 16.94 22.81 -14.37
CA CYS A 164 17.01 21.55 -15.11
C CYS A 164 17.92 20.58 -14.34
N SER A 165 17.35 19.48 -13.85
CA SER A 165 18.06 18.46 -13.07
C SER A 165 17.84 17.07 -13.66
N CYS A 166 18.77 16.14 -13.48
CA CYS A 166 18.55 14.77 -13.93
C CYS A 166 17.46 14.08 -13.09
N PRO A 167 16.66 13.17 -13.70
CA PRO A 167 15.71 12.34 -12.96
C PRO A 167 16.37 11.57 -11.81
N ALA A 168 15.58 11.20 -10.80
CA ALA A 168 16.06 10.41 -9.66
C ALA A 168 16.82 9.15 -10.14
N GLY A 169 18.02 8.93 -9.61
CA GLY A 169 18.90 7.81 -9.99
C GLY A 169 19.82 8.08 -11.20
N GLN A 170 19.84 9.30 -11.74
CA GLN A 170 20.73 9.70 -12.82
C GLN A 170 21.62 10.88 -12.41
N THR A 171 22.82 10.96 -12.99
CA THR A 171 23.73 12.10 -12.82
C THR A 171 24.06 12.72 -14.18
N LEU A 172 24.31 14.03 -14.20
CA LEU A 172 24.64 14.76 -15.42
C LEU A 172 26.11 14.51 -15.78
N VAL A 173 26.36 13.76 -16.85
CA VAL A 173 27.71 13.44 -17.34
C VAL A 173 27.84 13.99 -18.77
N ASN A 174 28.78 14.91 -19.00
CA ASN A 174 29.00 15.56 -20.30
C ASN A 174 27.73 16.15 -20.94
N GLY A 175 26.87 16.75 -20.13
CA GLY A 175 25.62 17.37 -20.61
C GLY A 175 24.51 16.37 -20.95
N GLN A 176 24.63 15.09 -20.57
CA GLN A 176 23.57 14.08 -20.67
C GLN A 176 23.32 13.41 -19.32
N CYS A 177 22.05 13.24 -18.96
CA CYS A 177 21.66 12.46 -17.80
C CYS A 177 21.90 10.99 -18.06
N ARG A 178 22.75 10.38 -17.23
CA ARG A 178 23.15 8.99 -17.34
C ARG A 178 22.87 8.29 -16.02
N THR A 179 22.28 7.11 -16.09
CA THR A 179 22.26 6.16 -14.98
C THR A 179 23.70 5.77 -14.69
N THR A 180 24.25 6.27 -13.58
CA THR A 180 25.57 5.87 -13.09
C THR A 180 25.47 4.64 -12.18
N THR A 181 24.43 3.82 -12.31
CA THR A 181 24.46 2.47 -11.75
C THR A 181 25.72 1.80 -12.28
N PRO A 182 26.69 1.46 -11.42
CA PRO A 182 27.91 0.83 -11.86
C PRO A 182 27.54 -0.41 -12.65
N THR A 183 28.08 -0.55 -13.86
CA THR A 183 27.95 -1.78 -14.63
C THR A 183 28.64 -2.89 -13.86
N CYS A 184 27.84 -3.71 -13.18
CA CYS A 184 28.31 -4.88 -12.46
C CYS A 184 28.65 -5.98 -13.48
N THR A 185 29.92 -6.32 -13.57
CA THR A 185 30.43 -7.37 -14.47
C THR A 185 30.46 -8.71 -13.76
N GLY A 186 30.52 -9.80 -14.53
CA GLY A 186 30.66 -11.14 -13.94
C GLY A 186 29.41 -11.62 -13.18
N GLY A 187 28.20 -11.25 -13.61
CA GLY A 187 26.96 -11.75 -13.00
C GLY A 187 26.59 -11.12 -11.65
N GLN A 188 27.35 -10.12 -11.20
CA GLN A 188 27.01 -9.31 -10.03
C GLN A 188 25.77 -8.44 -10.29
N THR A 189 25.02 -8.14 -9.24
CA THR A 189 23.90 -7.20 -9.25
C THR A 189 24.19 -6.02 -8.34
N TRP A 190 23.69 -4.84 -8.71
CA TRP A 190 23.80 -3.64 -7.89
C TRP A 190 22.79 -3.71 -6.75
N ASN A 191 23.27 -3.73 -5.50
CA ASN A 191 22.41 -3.85 -4.31
C ASN A 191 22.06 -2.48 -3.67
N GLY A 192 22.32 -1.38 -4.36
CA GLY A 192 22.14 -0.01 -3.84
C GLY A 192 23.41 0.64 -3.30
N THR A 193 24.43 -0.15 -2.91
CA THR A 193 25.71 0.37 -2.37
C THR A 193 26.94 -0.19 -3.08
N ALA A 194 26.90 -1.44 -3.55
CA ALA A 194 27.99 -2.09 -4.26
C ALA A 194 27.47 -3.11 -5.28
N CYS A 195 28.33 -3.52 -6.22
CA CYS A 195 28.09 -4.71 -7.03
C CYS A 195 28.38 -5.95 -6.17
N ALA A 196 27.37 -6.79 -5.97
CA ALA A 196 27.45 -7.99 -5.14
C ALA A 196 26.88 -9.20 -5.90
N CYS A 197 27.29 -10.41 -5.52
CA CYS A 197 26.70 -11.59 -6.12
C CYS A 197 25.26 -11.81 -5.61
N PRO A 198 24.35 -12.33 -6.47
CA PRO A 198 23.03 -12.77 -6.03
C PRO A 198 23.10 -13.76 -4.86
N THR A 199 22.04 -13.83 -4.06
CA THR A 199 21.95 -14.75 -2.90
C THR A 199 22.31 -16.19 -3.30
N GLY A 200 23.21 -16.82 -2.54
CA GLY A 200 23.69 -18.19 -2.81
C GLY A 200 24.86 -18.27 -3.79
N GLN A 201 25.39 -17.13 -4.23
CA GLN A 201 26.58 -17.06 -5.07
C GLN A 201 27.71 -16.30 -4.37
N VAL A 202 28.94 -16.62 -4.74
CA VAL A 202 30.16 -15.95 -4.28
C VAL A 202 30.97 -15.51 -5.48
N LEU A 203 31.69 -14.40 -5.31
CA LEU A 203 32.54 -13.86 -6.37
C LEU A 203 33.84 -14.65 -6.44
N THR A 204 34.00 -15.47 -7.48
CA THR A 204 35.21 -16.28 -7.72
C THR A 204 35.83 -15.86 -9.04
N ASN A 205 37.11 -15.44 -9.04
CA ASN A 205 37.82 -14.99 -10.26
C ASN A 205 37.07 -13.93 -11.09
N GLY A 206 36.37 -13.01 -10.41
CA GLY A 206 35.62 -11.94 -11.08
C GLY A 206 34.28 -12.39 -11.71
N GLN A 207 33.82 -13.61 -11.43
CA GLN A 207 32.48 -14.08 -11.80
C GLN A 207 31.71 -14.58 -10.57
N CYS A 208 30.42 -14.24 -10.48
CA CYS A 208 29.52 -14.82 -9.52
C CYS A 208 29.24 -16.26 -9.93
N THR A 209 29.77 -17.17 -9.13
CA THR A 209 29.48 -18.58 -9.24
C THR A 209 28.58 -18.93 -8.07
N VAL A 210 27.64 -19.85 -8.27
CA VAL A 210 27.11 -20.60 -7.12
C VAL A 210 28.32 -21.06 -6.33
N ALA A 211 28.36 -20.73 -5.03
CA ALA A 211 29.46 -21.16 -4.16
C ALA A 211 29.68 -22.63 -4.46
N ASN A 212 30.85 -22.96 -5.01
CA ASN A 212 31.12 -24.27 -5.61
C ASN A 212 30.52 -25.31 -4.66
N ALA A 213 29.41 -25.92 -5.10
CA ALA A 213 28.68 -26.84 -4.27
C ALA A 213 29.66 -27.97 -4.01
N PHE A 214 30.10 -28.07 -2.76
CA PHE A 214 31.03 -29.06 -2.29
C PHE A 214 30.85 -30.40 -3.04
N ALA A 215 31.85 -30.93 -3.71
CA ALA A 215 31.66 -32.20 -4.43
C ALA A 215 31.85 -33.37 -3.46
N ILE A 216 30.93 -34.33 -3.41
CA ILE A 216 31.17 -35.58 -2.69
C ILE A 216 32.39 -36.27 -3.32
N GLY A 217 33.41 -36.49 -2.51
CA GLY A 217 34.62 -37.22 -2.87
C GLY A 217 35.02 -38.21 -1.78
N PRO A 218 36.11 -38.96 -1.95
CA PRO A 218 36.53 -40.02 -1.02
C PRO A 218 36.68 -39.54 0.44
N GLY A 219 37.02 -38.26 0.66
CA GLY A 219 37.13 -37.64 1.98
C GLY A 219 35.83 -37.60 2.81
N ILE A 220 34.67 -37.83 2.19
CA ILE A 220 33.39 -37.95 2.90
C ILE A 220 33.23 -39.29 3.63
N SER A 221 33.96 -40.32 3.19
CA SER A 221 33.89 -41.65 3.81
C SER A 221 34.30 -41.59 5.29
N GLY A 222 33.52 -42.24 6.15
CA GLY A 222 33.71 -42.20 7.59
C GLY A 222 32.40 -42.22 8.37
N ASN A 223 32.50 -42.04 9.69
CA ASN A 223 31.34 -41.95 10.58
C ASN A 223 30.95 -40.49 10.77
N TRP A 224 29.65 -40.23 10.84
CA TRP A 224 29.02 -38.92 10.96
C TRP A 224 27.90 -38.98 12.00
N PHE A 225 27.70 -37.91 12.75
CA PHE A 225 26.73 -37.88 13.85
C PHE A 225 26.19 -36.47 14.08
N ASN A 226 25.08 -36.34 14.81
CA ASN A 226 24.61 -35.05 15.29
C ASN A 226 25.24 -34.77 16.68
N PRO A 227 26.02 -33.69 16.86
CA PRO A 227 26.67 -33.38 18.14
C PRO A 227 25.70 -33.19 19.32
N ASN A 228 24.47 -32.80 19.04
CA ASN A 228 23.43 -32.61 20.06
C ASN A 228 22.68 -33.91 20.41
N GLU A 229 22.92 -35.00 19.68
CA GLU A 229 22.21 -36.27 19.80
C GLU A 229 23.19 -37.46 19.77
N GLY A 230 24.16 -37.46 20.69
CA GLY A 230 25.10 -38.57 20.81
C GLY A 230 24.41 -39.93 21.04
N GLY A 231 24.94 -41.00 20.45
CA GLY A 231 24.45 -42.38 20.62
C GLY A 231 23.90 -43.05 19.37
N HIS A 232 23.68 -42.29 18.30
CA HIS A 232 23.33 -42.78 16.97
C HIS A 232 24.11 -42.04 15.90
N GLY A 233 24.16 -42.58 14.67
CA GLY A 233 24.90 -41.92 13.60
C GLY A 233 24.99 -42.71 12.30
N PHE A 234 25.55 -42.06 11.29
CA PHE A 234 25.75 -42.61 9.97
C PHE A 234 27.18 -43.06 9.75
N GLN A 235 27.35 -44.08 8.92
CA GLN A 235 28.60 -44.38 8.25
C GLN A 235 28.38 -44.23 6.75
N PHE A 236 29.29 -43.51 6.10
CA PHE A 236 29.33 -43.35 4.66
C PHE A 236 30.56 -44.01 4.07
N GLU A 237 30.40 -44.60 2.89
CA GLU A 237 31.51 -45.08 2.07
C GLU A 237 31.29 -44.64 0.63
N VAL A 238 32.23 -43.85 0.10
CA VAL A 238 32.24 -43.48 -1.31
C VAL A 238 32.99 -44.56 -2.09
N ILE A 239 32.26 -45.29 -2.92
CA ILE A 239 32.75 -46.48 -3.61
C ILE A 239 33.13 -46.11 -5.05
N GLY A 240 34.43 -45.90 -5.25
CA GLY A 240 35.07 -45.81 -6.57
C GLY A 240 34.71 -44.59 -7.43
N THR A 241 35.41 -44.47 -8.56
CA THR A 241 35.23 -43.46 -9.61
C THR A 241 35.08 -44.17 -10.96
N PRO A 242 34.22 -43.69 -11.86
CA PRO A 242 32.77 -43.87 -11.98
C PRO A 242 32.31 -45.34 -12.15
N PRO A 243 31.04 -45.66 -11.78
CA PRO A 243 29.99 -44.71 -11.38
C PRO A 243 30.15 -44.18 -9.95
N SER A 244 29.70 -42.94 -9.71
CA SER A 244 29.66 -42.24 -8.42
C SER A 244 28.73 -42.96 -7.43
N LEU A 245 29.18 -44.09 -6.88
CA LEU A 245 28.42 -44.95 -5.97
C LEU A 245 28.78 -44.63 -4.52
N MET A 246 27.78 -44.64 -3.64
CA MET A 246 27.97 -44.41 -2.22
C MET A 246 27.04 -45.31 -1.42
N THR A 247 27.51 -45.82 -0.28
CA THR A 247 26.69 -46.53 0.70
C THR A 247 26.50 -45.68 1.94
N VAL A 248 25.38 -45.92 2.63
CA VAL A 248 25.10 -45.36 3.94
C VAL A 248 24.55 -46.44 4.86
N PHE A 249 25.00 -46.41 6.10
CA PHE A 249 24.45 -47.16 7.22
C PHE A 249 24.09 -46.19 8.33
N TRP A 250 22.84 -46.17 8.78
CA TRP A 250 22.41 -45.45 9.97
C TRP A 250 22.22 -46.43 11.11
N PHE A 251 23.05 -46.29 12.14
CA PHE A 251 22.94 -47.00 13.40
C PHE A 251 22.06 -46.17 14.34
N THR A 252 20.82 -46.59 14.59
CA THR A 252 19.82 -45.81 15.31
C THR A 252 18.83 -46.69 16.07
N PHE A 253 17.71 -46.11 16.51
CA PHE A 253 16.64 -46.77 17.25
C PHE A 253 15.29 -46.53 16.57
N ASP A 254 14.37 -47.49 16.70
CA ASP A 254 12.96 -47.25 16.34
C ASP A 254 12.23 -46.47 17.45
N ASN A 255 10.97 -46.10 17.21
CA ASN A 255 10.15 -45.34 18.16
C ASN A 255 9.90 -46.10 19.49
N ALA A 256 10.15 -47.41 19.54
CA ALA A 256 10.05 -48.22 20.75
C ALA A 256 11.39 -48.37 21.49
N GLY A 257 12.48 -47.78 20.97
CA GLY A 257 13.81 -47.83 21.56
C GLY A 257 14.62 -49.07 21.20
N ASN A 258 14.17 -49.90 20.25
CA ASN A 258 14.97 -51.04 19.79
C ASN A 258 16.07 -50.57 18.84
N THR A 259 17.28 -51.14 18.95
CA THR A 259 18.38 -50.87 18.03
C THR A 259 18.04 -51.35 16.62
N VAL A 260 18.26 -50.50 15.62
CA VAL A 260 18.03 -50.80 14.21
C VAL A 260 19.18 -50.27 13.35
N TRP A 261 19.53 -51.02 12.31
CA TRP A 261 20.40 -50.55 11.25
C TRP A 261 19.58 -50.33 9.99
N ILE A 262 19.62 -49.10 9.48
CA ILE A 262 19.01 -48.72 8.21
C ILE A 262 20.14 -48.55 7.21
N SER A 263 20.01 -49.13 6.02
CA SER A 263 21.07 -49.13 5.01
C SER A 263 20.53 -48.81 3.63
N GLY A 264 21.36 -48.14 2.83
CA GLY A 264 21.06 -47.82 1.43
C GLY A 264 22.34 -47.70 0.61
N ALA A 265 22.22 -47.89 -0.70
CA ALA A 265 23.29 -47.68 -1.65
C ALA A 265 22.73 -47.04 -2.92
N GLY A 266 23.44 -46.06 -3.49
CA GLY A 266 22.95 -45.35 -4.67
C GLY A 266 23.99 -44.42 -5.26
N SER A 267 23.62 -43.76 -6.36
CA SER A 267 24.48 -42.75 -6.97
C SER A 267 24.35 -41.39 -6.29
N PHE A 268 25.40 -40.57 -6.39
CA PHE A 268 25.40 -39.19 -5.92
C PHE A 268 25.77 -38.21 -7.04
N GLN A 269 25.39 -36.94 -6.87
CA GLN A 269 25.67 -35.86 -7.82
C GLN A 269 26.02 -34.57 -7.06
N GLY A 270 27.18 -33.99 -7.34
CA GLY A 270 27.67 -32.80 -6.62
C GLY A 270 27.78 -33.06 -5.12
N ASN A 271 27.16 -32.21 -4.30
CA ASN A 271 27.06 -32.38 -2.84
C ASN A 271 25.86 -33.23 -2.38
N ARG A 272 25.04 -33.77 -3.30
CA ARG A 272 23.78 -34.43 -2.95
C ARG A 272 23.87 -35.94 -3.13
N PHE A 273 23.51 -36.66 -2.08
CA PHE A 273 23.30 -38.10 -2.10
C PHE A 273 21.86 -38.41 -1.69
N VAL A 274 21.10 -39.07 -2.57
CA VAL A 274 19.70 -39.44 -2.33
C VAL A 274 19.56 -40.93 -2.55
N VAL A 275 18.98 -41.62 -1.57
CA VAL A 275 18.98 -43.08 -1.55
C VAL A 275 17.72 -43.62 -0.91
N ASP A 276 17.15 -44.65 -1.53
CA ASP A 276 16.10 -45.46 -0.90
C ASP A 276 16.77 -46.44 0.08
N ALA A 277 16.24 -46.48 1.30
CA ALA A 277 16.82 -47.21 2.41
C ALA A 277 15.89 -48.30 2.92
N ALA A 278 16.49 -49.34 3.50
CA ALA A 278 15.80 -50.48 4.06
C ALA A 278 16.45 -50.92 5.38
N ARG A 279 15.67 -51.61 6.22
CA ARG A 279 16.17 -52.30 7.41
C ARG A 279 15.96 -53.81 7.29
N ARG A 280 16.77 -54.59 8.00
CA ARG A 280 16.67 -56.07 8.02
C ARG A 280 16.29 -56.55 9.42
N LEU A 281 15.37 -57.51 9.47
CA LEU A 281 14.91 -58.16 10.71
C LEU A 281 15.13 -59.67 10.65
N GLY A 282 14.99 -60.33 11.81
CA GLY A 282 14.93 -61.80 11.92
C GLY A 282 16.29 -62.53 11.91
N GLY A 283 17.38 -61.84 11.58
CA GLY A 283 18.73 -62.39 11.67
C GLY A 283 19.12 -62.77 13.10
N ARG A 284 19.82 -63.90 13.25
CA ARG A 284 20.44 -64.35 14.50
C ARG A 284 21.95 -64.50 14.32
N PHE A 285 22.69 -64.38 15.41
CA PHE A 285 24.14 -64.55 15.39
C PHE A 285 24.53 -66.00 15.07
N PRO A 286 25.60 -66.25 14.29
CA PRO A 286 26.14 -67.60 14.09
C PRO A 286 26.41 -68.32 15.43
N PRO A 287 26.13 -69.63 15.55
CA PRO A 287 25.80 -70.57 14.47
C PRO A 287 24.32 -70.59 14.07
N ASN A 288 23.44 -69.87 14.77
CA ASN A 288 21.98 -69.93 14.56
C ASN A 288 21.47 -69.07 13.38
N PHE A 289 22.37 -68.56 12.54
CA PHE A 289 22.01 -67.74 11.39
C PHE A 289 21.27 -68.58 10.34
N ASN A 290 20.11 -68.08 9.90
CA ASN A 290 19.35 -68.65 8.80
C ASN A 290 18.93 -67.51 7.87
N SER A 291 19.44 -67.49 6.63
CA SER A 291 19.13 -66.45 5.65
C SER A 291 17.64 -66.38 5.29
N ALA A 292 16.94 -67.52 5.29
CA ALA A 292 15.51 -67.58 5.01
C ALA A 292 14.65 -66.96 6.13
N ALA A 293 15.21 -66.81 7.34
CA ALA A 293 14.54 -66.13 8.45
C ALA A 293 14.75 -64.61 8.43
N THR A 294 15.50 -64.07 7.47
CA THR A 294 15.73 -62.63 7.34
C THR A 294 14.68 -61.99 6.45
N THR A 295 14.21 -60.80 6.83
CA THR A 295 13.27 -60.01 6.03
C THR A 295 13.85 -58.63 5.78
N VAL A 296 13.81 -58.18 4.53
CA VAL A 296 14.17 -56.82 4.14
C VAL A 296 12.89 -56.00 4.09
N LEU A 297 12.82 -54.96 4.92
CA LEU A 297 11.67 -54.05 4.95
C LEU A 297 12.08 -52.70 4.36
N PRO A 298 11.36 -52.19 3.34
CA PRO A 298 11.52 -50.82 2.89
C PRO A 298 11.33 -49.85 4.06
N TRP A 299 12.31 -49.00 4.30
CA TRP A 299 12.24 -48.02 5.37
C TRP A 299 11.75 -46.68 4.84
N GLY A 300 12.31 -46.22 3.71
CA GLY A 300 11.95 -44.94 3.11
C GLY A 300 13.09 -44.32 2.33
N ARG A 301 13.17 -43.00 2.31
CA ARG A 301 14.18 -42.24 1.58
C ARG A 301 15.03 -41.39 2.52
N LEU A 302 16.34 -41.41 2.29
CA LEU A 302 17.32 -40.53 2.92
C LEU A 302 17.87 -39.57 1.88
N SER A 303 18.03 -38.31 2.27
CA SER A 303 18.52 -37.24 1.41
C SER A 303 19.57 -36.40 2.13
N PHE A 304 20.82 -36.52 1.69
CA PHE A 304 21.97 -35.87 2.29
C PHE A 304 22.46 -34.73 1.42
N THR A 305 22.76 -33.59 2.04
CA THR A 305 23.46 -32.46 1.42
C THR A 305 24.71 -32.16 2.23
N PHE A 306 25.88 -32.33 1.62
CA PHE A 306 27.16 -31.98 2.24
C PHE A 306 27.45 -30.49 2.03
N GLN A 307 27.70 -29.77 3.13
CA GLN A 307 28.02 -28.35 3.06
C GLN A 307 29.53 -28.15 2.86
N ASP A 308 30.33 -28.98 3.53
CA ASP A 308 31.79 -29.00 3.44
C ASP A 308 32.34 -30.37 3.90
N CYS A 309 33.64 -30.44 4.15
CA CYS A 309 34.36 -31.64 4.59
C CYS A 309 33.92 -32.23 5.92
N ALA A 310 33.28 -31.44 6.77
CA ALA A 310 32.97 -31.80 8.14
C ALA A 310 31.48 -31.64 8.45
N HIS A 311 30.70 -30.95 7.62
CA HIS A 311 29.28 -30.68 7.88
C HIS A 311 28.38 -31.20 6.76
N ALA A 312 27.30 -31.86 7.17
CA ALA A 312 26.21 -32.28 6.28
C ALA A 312 24.84 -32.04 6.93
N ARG A 313 23.79 -32.13 6.11
CA ARG A 313 22.41 -32.20 6.59
C ARG A 313 21.70 -33.39 5.97
N VAL A 314 21.01 -34.17 6.79
CA VAL A 314 20.11 -35.23 6.35
C VAL A 314 18.66 -34.80 6.50
N GLU A 315 17.85 -35.16 5.52
CA GLU A 315 16.40 -35.17 5.56
C GLU A 315 15.92 -36.58 5.25
N TRP A 316 14.84 -37.01 5.90
CA TRP A 316 14.27 -38.32 5.66
C TRP A 316 12.75 -38.30 5.56
N SER A 317 12.24 -39.28 4.81
CA SER A 317 10.83 -39.66 4.77
C SER A 317 10.72 -41.18 4.89
N SER A 318 10.18 -41.67 6.01
CA SER A 318 9.96 -43.09 6.30
C SER A 318 8.53 -43.50 5.95
N SER A 319 8.37 -44.66 5.31
CA SER A 319 7.09 -45.36 5.15
C SER A 319 6.87 -46.45 6.21
N ASP A 320 7.90 -46.77 7.00
CA ASP A 320 7.79 -47.76 8.08
C ASP A 320 7.12 -47.12 9.31
N PRO A 321 5.99 -47.68 9.80
CA PRO A 321 5.21 -47.10 10.90
C PRO A 321 5.93 -47.13 12.26
N ASN A 322 7.05 -47.86 12.38
CA ASN A 322 7.83 -47.89 13.62
C ASN A 322 8.77 -46.68 13.76
N PHE A 323 8.75 -45.74 12.81
CA PHE A 323 9.58 -44.54 12.82
C PHE A 323 8.75 -43.29 12.61
N THR A 324 9.23 -42.17 13.13
CA THR A 324 8.71 -40.84 12.77
C THR A 324 8.81 -40.62 11.26
N ALA A 325 7.67 -40.33 10.63
CA ALA A 325 7.53 -40.33 9.17
C ALA A 325 8.45 -39.33 8.47
N ASN A 326 8.69 -38.14 9.02
CA ASN A 326 9.58 -37.15 8.42
C ASN A 326 10.46 -36.50 9.48
N GLY A 327 11.67 -36.12 9.10
CA GLY A 327 12.55 -35.34 9.96
C GLY A 327 13.82 -34.91 9.25
N ALA A 328 14.64 -34.15 9.97
CA ALA A 328 15.92 -33.67 9.48
C ALA A 328 16.87 -33.43 10.66
N MET A 329 18.17 -33.56 10.39
CA MET A 329 19.20 -33.17 11.36
C MET A 329 20.50 -32.76 10.67
N ASN A 330 21.28 -31.96 11.37
CA ASN A 330 22.65 -31.60 10.98
C ASN A 330 23.61 -32.70 11.45
N LEU A 331 24.66 -32.90 10.68
CA LEU A 331 25.67 -33.92 10.90
C LEU A 331 27.07 -33.30 10.87
N GLU A 332 27.92 -33.80 11.74
CA GLU A 332 29.35 -33.55 11.76
C GLU A 332 30.14 -34.85 11.52
N GLN A 333 31.25 -34.74 10.79
CA GLN A 333 32.14 -35.87 10.54
C GLN A 333 32.93 -36.23 11.81
N LEU A 334 32.77 -37.45 12.29
CA LEU A 334 33.48 -37.98 13.45
C LEU A 334 34.80 -38.64 13.08
N THR A 335 34.84 -39.37 11.96
CA THR A 335 36.05 -40.09 11.54
C THR A 335 36.39 -39.81 10.10
N ARG A 336 37.69 -39.87 9.79
CA ARG A 336 38.23 -39.75 8.43
C ARG A 336 39.03 -41.00 8.10
N VAL A 337 38.89 -41.47 6.86
CA VAL A 337 39.69 -42.59 6.36
C VAL A 337 41.08 -42.08 6.02
N SER A 338 42.12 -42.77 6.52
CA SER A 338 43.50 -42.40 6.20
C SER A 338 43.75 -42.52 4.70
N GLY A 339 44.44 -41.52 4.13
CA GLY A 339 44.78 -41.49 2.71
C GLY A 339 43.67 -40.97 1.79
N THR A 340 42.51 -40.54 2.32
CA THR A 340 41.51 -39.80 1.53
C THR A 340 41.65 -38.30 1.75
N SER A 341 41.50 -37.53 0.67
CA SER A 341 41.47 -36.07 0.72
C SER A 341 40.04 -35.57 0.54
N CYS A 342 39.66 -34.59 1.35
CA CYS A 342 38.48 -33.81 1.09
C CYS A 342 38.78 -32.79 -0.03
N PRO A 343 37.91 -32.64 -1.05
CA PRO A 343 38.12 -31.69 -2.14
C PRO A 343 38.08 -30.23 -1.68
#